data_AF-A0A0N0KYV0-F1
#
_entry.id   AF-A0A0N0KYV0-F1
#
_cell.length_a   1.000
_cell.length_b   1.000
_cell.length_c   1.000
_cell.angle_alpha   90.00
_cell.angle_beta   90.00
_cell.angle_gamma   90.00
#
_symmetry.space_group_name_H-M   'P 1'
#
loop_
_entity.id
_entity.type
_entity.pdbx_description
1 polymer ?
#
loop_
_entity_poly.entity_id
_entity_poly.type
_entity_poly.pdbx_seq_one_letter_code
_entity_poly.pdbx_strand_id
1 'polypeptide(L)'
;MTVGEPRRSQARRDLVDRVLVELNALDPYGLEPGAEDGAPWDEYELEAVPMVRELISAGGITGDRVDAIWTAWFGETLSGRTDPSRFEAFLARLNAVGPWPQGRS
;
A
#
# COMPACT_ATOMS: atom_id res chain seq x y z
N MET A 1 28.35 16.05 -11.12
CA MET A 1 26.97 15.63 -11.41
C MET A 1 26.75 14.26 -10.77
N THR A 2 26.02 14.22 -9.67
CA THR A 2 25.76 12.99 -8.91
C THR A 2 24.59 12.22 -9.53
N VAL A 3 24.91 11.18 -10.31
CA VAL A 3 23.91 10.20 -10.76
C VAL A 3 23.72 9.18 -9.62
N GLY A 4 22.94 9.56 -8.60
CA GLY A 4 22.63 8.73 -7.42
C GLY A 4 21.17 8.30 -7.27
N GLU A 5 20.27 8.79 -8.12
CA GLU A 5 18.81 8.74 -7.92
C GLU A 5 17.97 7.72 -8.76
N PRO A 6 18.47 7.07 -9.82
CA PRO A 6 17.64 6.13 -10.61
C PRO A 6 17.20 4.88 -9.83
N ARG A 7 18.06 4.29 -8.99
CA ARG A 7 17.72 3.05 -8.27
C ARG A 7 16.76 3.27 -7.11
N ARG A 8 16.85 4.40 -6.40
CA ARG A 8 15.94 4.71 -5.28
C ARG A 8 14.53 5.03 -5.79
N SER A 9 14.43 5.76 -6.90
CA SER A 9 13.14 6.05 -7.54
C SER A 9 12.49 4.78 -8.10
N GLN A 10 13.26 3.89 -8.72
CA GLN A 10 12.75 2.59 -9.19
C GLN A 10 12.31 1.70 -8.02
N ALA A 11 13.15 1.50 -7.00
CA ALA A 11 12.80 0.67 -5.85
C ALA A 11 11.54 1.17 -5.12
N ARG A 12 11.31 2.49 -5.08
CA ARG A 12 10.08 3.05 -4.54
C ARG A 12 8.86 2.72 -5.42
N ARG A 13 9.00 2.81 -6.75
CA ARG A 13 7.92 2.42 -7.68
C ARG A 13 7.58 0.94 -7.55
N ASP A 14 8.61 0.08 -7.52
CA ASP A 14 8.42 -1.36 -7.32
C ASP A 14 7.69 -1.68 -6.00
N LEU A 15 7.92 -0.89 -4.94
CA LEU A 15 7.19 -1.03 -3.67
C LEU A 15 5.74 -0.53 -3.77
N VAL A 16 5.48 0.56 -4.51
CA VAL A 16 4.12 1.03 -4.77
C VAL A 16 3.35 -0.04 -5.53
N ASP A 17 3.92 -0.61 -6.58
CA ASP A 17 3.30 -1.69 -7.36
C ASP A 17 2.96 -2.90 -6.48
N ARG A 18 3.86 -3.28 -5.56
CA ARG A 18 3.62 -4.37 -4.62
C ARG A 18 2.48 -4.07 -3.64
N VAL A 19 2.44 -2.87 -3.07
CA VAL A 19 1.33 -2.47 -2.18
C VAL A 19 0.01 -2.39 -2.95
N LEU A 20 0.05 -1.91 -4.20
CA LEU A 20 -1.11 -1.82 -5.08
C LEU A 20 -1.67 -3.20 -5.42
N VAL A 21 -0.82 -4.20 -5.68
CA VAL A 21 -1.24 -5.61 -5.83
C VAL A 21 -2.03 -6.07 -4.60
N GLU A 22 -1.56 -5.78 -3.39
CA GLU A 22 -2.23 -6.20 -2.16
C GLU A 22 -3.57 -5.47 -1.93
N LEU A 23 -3.65 -4.18 -2.30
CA LEU A 23 -4.90 -3.40 -2.25
C LEU A 23 -5.92 -3.89 -3.28
N ASN A 24 -5.49 -4.15 -4.52
CA ASN A 24 -6.35 -4.70 -5.57
C ASN A 24 -6.85 -6.10 -5.21
N ALA A 25 -6.03 -6.93 -4.54
CA ALA A 25 -6.47 -8.23 -4.06
C ALA A 25 -7.46 -8.14 -2.86
N LEU A 26 -7.36 -7.09 -2.05
CA LEU A 26 -8.31 -6.83 -0.97
C LEU A 26 -9.65 -6.32 -1.52
N ASP A 27 -9.61 -5.52 -2.59
CA ASP A 27 -10.75 -4.92 -3.29
C ASP A 27 -11.90 -4.51 -2.35
N PRO A 28 -11.71 -3.45 -1.54
CA PRO A 28 -12.67 -3.08 -0.49
C PRO A 28 -14.02 -2.59 -1.02
N TYR A 29 -14.08 -2.29 -2.32
CA TYR A 29 -15.27 -1.77 -2.99
C TYR A 29 -15.85 -2.71 -4.05
N GLY A 30 -15.20 -3.84 -4.34
CA GLY A 30 -15.65 -4.76 -5.38
C GLY A 30 -15.53 -4.14 -6.78
N LEU A 31 -14.47 -3.36 -7.02
CA LEU A 31 -14.22 -2.66 -8.27
C LEU A 31 -13.58 -3.55 -9.33
N GLU A 32 -13.12 -4.74 -8.96
CA GLU A 32 -12.41 -5.68 -9.82
C GLU A 32 -11.26 -5.02 -10.61
N PRO A 33 -10.28 -4.36 -9.94
CA PRO A 33 -9.27 -3.56 -10.63
C PRO A 33 -8.49 -4.34 -11.69
N GLY A 34 -8.45 -3.80 -12.92
CA GLY A 34 -7.77 -4.40 -14.07
C GLY A 34 -8.57 -5.46 -14.83
N ALA A 35 -9.81 -5.77 -14.42
CA ALA A 35 -10.74 -6.53 -15.25
C ALA A 35 -11.25 -5.71 -16.45
N GLU A 36 -11.80 -6.38 -17.47
CA GLU A 36 -12.29 -5.74 -18.71
C GLU A 36 -13.35 -4.66 -18.44
N ASP A 37 -14.28 -4.93 -17.51
CA ASP A 37 -15.34 -4.01 -17.08
C ASP A 37 -15.09 -3.42 -15.69
N GLY A 38 -13.91 -3.67 -15.11
CA GLY A 38 -13.53 -3.22 -13.78
C GLY A 38 -12.94 -1.80 -13.76
N ALA A 39 -12.60 -1.33 -12.57
CA ALA A 39 -11.83 -0.10 -12.43
C ALA A 39 -10.41 -0.24 -13.02
N PRO A 40 -9.73 0.88 -13.33
CA PRO A 40 -8.31 0.86 -13.69
C PRO A 40 -7.45 0.12 -12.66
N TRP A 41 -6.38 -0.54 -13.11
CA TRP A 41 -5.47 -1.28 -12.22
C TRP A 41 -4.83 -0.37 -11.15
N ASP A 42 -4.64 0.90 -11.46
CA ASP A 42 -4.03 1.94 -10.62
C ASP A 42 -5.04 2.72 -9.76
N GLU A 43 -6.30 2.24 -9.66
CA GLU A 43 -7.37 2.90 -8.90
C GLU A 43 -6.96 3.28 -7.47
N TYR A 44 -6.19 2.42 -6.78
CA TYR A 44 -5.73 2.65 -5.41
C TYR A 44 -4.28 3.17 -5.29
N GLU A 45 -3.68 3.69 -6.37
CA GLU A 45 -2.28 4.15 -6.34
C GLU A 45 -2.07 5.29 -5.34
N LEU A 46 -3.06 6.19 -5.22
CA LEU A 46 -2.97 7.36 -4.33
C LEU A 46 -2.94 6.97 -2.85
N GLU A 47 -3.54 5.85 -2.47
CA GLU A 47 -3.49 5.25 -1.13
C GLU A 47 -2.25 4.37 -0.93
N ALA A 48 -1.80 3.67 -1.98
CA ALA A 48 -0.58 2.86 -1.91
C ALA A 48 0.66 3.71 -1.62
N VAL A 49 0.74 4.90 -2.23
CA VAL A 49 1.86 5.85 -2.08
C VAL A 49 2.17 6.22 -0.61
N PRO A 50 1.21 6.69 0.22
CA PRO A 50 1.46 6.97 1.62
C PRO A 50 1.72 5.70 2.44
N MET A 51 1.12 4.55 2.14
CA MET A 51 1.45 3.30 2.84
C MET A 51 2.92 2.91 2.61
N VAL A 52 3.43 3.02 1.39
CA VAL A 52 4.86 2.80 1.10
C VAL A 52 5.76 3.77 1.85
N ARG A 53 5.35 5.04 2.01
CA ARG A 53 6.13 6.01 2.79
C ARG A 53 6.27 5.57 4.25
N GLU A 54 5.20 5.08 4.86
CA GLU A 54 5.22 4.56 6.23
C GLU A 54 6.13 3.34 6.34
N LEU A 55 5.94 2.38 5.43
CA LEU A 55 6.72 1.16 5.46
C LEU A 55 8.23 1.43 5.32
N ILE A 56 8.64 2.37 4.47
CA ILE A 56 10.06 2.77 4.33
C ILE A 56 10.56 3.50 5.58
N SER A 57 9.77 4.41 6.14
CA SER A 57 10.22 5.32 7.21
C SER A 57 10.22 4.66 8.59
N ALA A 58 9.25 3.79 8.85
CA ALA A 58 9.05 3.11 10.13
C ALA A 58 9.48 1.63 10.11
N GLY A 59 9.82 1.08 8.93
CA GLY A 59 10.17 -0.34 8.77
C GLY A 59 8.96 -1.29 8.85
N GLY A 60 7.75 -0.74 8.79
CA GLY A 60 6.49 -1.46 8.90
C GLY A 60 5.30 -0.51 8.94
N ILE A 61 4.08 -1.05 8.94
CA ILE A 61 2.84 -0.28 9.01
C ILE A 61 1.83 -0.96 9.94
N THR A 62 1.13 -0.18 10.75
CA THR A 62 0.08 -0.66 11.65
C THR A 62 -1.31 -0.51 11.03
N GLY A 63 -2.30 -1.24 11.56
CA GLY A 63 -3.71 -1.10 11.17
C GLY A 63 -4.21 0.33 11.31
N ASP A 64 -3.97 0.96 12.47
CA ASP A 64 -4.35 2.36 12.72
C ASP A 64 -3.78 3.33 11.68
N ARG A 65 -2.55 3.07 11.20
CA ARG A 65 -1.92 3.92 10.20
C ARG A 65 -2.53 3.72 8.82
N VAL A 66 -2.83 2.47 8.45
CA VAL A 66 -3.59 2.14 7.24
C VAL A 66 -4.96 2.81 7.27
N ASP A 67 -5.68 2.70 8.38
CA ASP A 67 -7.01 3.32 8.52
C ASP A 67 -6.97 4.83 8.47
N ALA A 68 -5.96 5.46 9.09
CA ALA A 68 -5.77 6.90 9.01
C ALA A 68 -5.50 7.38 7.58
N ILE A 69 -4.69 6.63 6.81
CA ILE A 69 -4.46 6.90 5.39
C ILE A 69 -5.76 6.76 4.61
N TRP A 70 -6.47 5.65 4.80
CA TRP A 70 -7.72 5.36 4.08
C TRP A 70 -8.80 6.40 4.35
N THR A 71 -8.97 6.79 5.62
CA THR A 71 -9.93 7.80 6.06
C THR A 71 -9.68 9.15 5.41
N ALA A 72 -8.43 9.50 5.11
CA ALA A 72 -8.09 10.77 4.47
C ALA A 72 -8.66 10.87 3.04
N TRP A 73 -8.89 9.74 2.36
CA TRP A 73 -9.41 9.69 0.99
C TRP A 73 -10.90 9.38 0.95
N PHE A 74 -11.35 8.41 1.75
CA PHE A 74 -12.72 7.88 1.68
C PHE A 74 -13.63 8.31 2.83
N GLY A 75 -13.08 8.95 3.88
CA GLY A 75 -13.86 9.38 5.05
C GLY A 75 -14.29 8.23 5.98
N GLU A 76 -13.79 7.02 5.75
CA GLU A 76 -14.06 5.82 6.56
C GLU A 76 -12.79 4.98 6.75
N THR A 77 -12.81 4.04 7.68
CA THR A 77 -11.67 3.13 7.93
C THR A 77 -11.69 1.95 6.97
N LEU A 78 -10.52 1.48 6.55
CA LEU A 78 -10.42 0.29 5.71
C LEU A 78 -10.86 -0.95 6.50
N SER A 79 -10.41 -1.04 7.75
CA SER A 79 -10.78 -2.11 8.69
C SER A 79 -12.29 -2.22 8.93
N GLY A 80 -13.01 -1.09 8.92
CA GLY A 80 -14.46 -1.05 9.09
C GLY A 80 -15.22 -1.50 7.84
N ARG A 81 -14.59 -1.39 6.67
CA ARG A 81 -15.17 -1.79 5.38
C ARG A 81 -14.89 -3.24 5.00
N THR A 82 -13.80 -3.79 5.50
CA THR A 82 -13.37 -5.16 5.19
C THR A 82 -13.68 -6.12 6.32
N ASP A 83 -13.84 -7.41 5.98
CA ASP A 83 -13.86 -8.45 7.01
C ASP A 83 -12.56 -8.40 7.86
N PRO A 84 -12.66 -8.51 9.20
CA PRO A 84 -11.49 -8.39 10.08
C PRO A 84 -10.35 -9.35 9.73
N SER A 85 -10.65 -10.59 9.37
CA SER A 85 -9.61 -11.59 9.03
C SER A 85 -8.91 -11.24 7.71
N ARG A 86 -9.64 -10.66 6.75
CA ARG A 86 -9.07 -10.17 5.49
C ARG A 86 -8.17 -8.96 5.72
N PHE A 87 -8.57 -8.05 6.61
CA PHE A 87 -7.76 -6.89 6.98
C PHE A 87 -6.46 -7.29 7.67
N GLU A 88 -6.51 -8.21 8.64
CA GLU A 88 -5.32 -8.73 9.32
C GLU A 88 -4.36 -9.41 8.33
N ALA A 89 -4.90 -10.23 7.42
CA ALA A 89 -4.10 -10.89 6.40
C ALA A 89 -3.47 -9.88 5.43
N PHE A 90 -4.19 -8.82 5.07
CA PHE A 90 -3.67 -7.70 4.28
C PHE A 90 -2.51 -7.00 4.99
N LEU A 91 -2.66 -6.66 6.28
CA LEU A 91 -1.59 -6.04 7.07
C LEU A 91 -0.34 -6.94 7.15
N ALA A 92 -0.52 -8.24 7.32
CA ALA A 92 0.58 -9.19 7.32
C ALA A 92 1.34 -9.19 5.97
N ARG A 93 0.62 -9.14 4.84
CA ARG A 93 1.22 -9.08 3.51
C ARG A 93 1.92 -7.75 3.25
N LEU A 94 1.34 -6.61 3.66
CA LEU A 94 1.99 -5.30 3.58
C LEU A 94 3.31 -5.25 4.34
N ASN A 95 3.39 -5.88 5.51
CA ASN A 95 4.63 -5.92 6.27
C ASN A 95 5.66 -6.93 5.70
N ALA A 96 5.24 -7.80 4.77
CA ALA A 96 6.08 -8.80 4.13
C ALA A 96 6.61 -8.43 2.73
N VAL A 97 6.13 -7.34 2.09
CA VAL A 97 6.44 -6.99 0.68
C VAL A 97 7.90 -6.63 0.36
N GLY A 98 8.82 -6.64 1.34
CA GLY A 98 10.26 -6.75 1.05
C GLY A 98 11.14 -5.71 1.73
N PRO A 99 12.44 -5.66 1.36
CA PRO A 99 13.49 -5.18 2.26
C PRO A 99 13.44 -3.67 2.45
N TRP A 100 13.15 -3.26 3.69
CA TRP A 100 13.25 -1.89 4.15
C TRP A 100 14.73 -1.48 4.20
N PRO A 101 15.15 -0.37 3.58
CA PRO A 101 16.46 0.19 3.87
C PRO A 101 16.48 0.58 5.35
N GLN A 102 17.10 -0.26 6.19
CA GLN A 102 17.30 0.01 7.60
C GLN A 102 18.01 1.36 7.75
N GLY A 103 17.32 2.35 8.29
CA GLY A 103 17.98 3.44 8.98
C GLY A 103 18.71 2.84 10.17
N ARG A 104 20.03 2.67 10.05
CA ARG A 104 20.88 2.33 11.20
C ARG A 104 20.75 3.48 12.21
N SER A 105 20.11 3.20 13.35
CA SER A 105 20.41 3.88 14.61
C SER A 105 21.47 3.09 15.36
#